data_AF-G7YKI0-F1
#
_entry.id   AF-G7YKI0-F1
#
_cell.length_a   1.000
_cell.length_b   1.000
_cell.length_c   1.000
_cell.angle_alpha   90.00
_cell.angle_beta   90.00
_cell.angle_gamma   90.00
#
_symmetry.space_group_name_H-M   'P 1'
#
loop_
_entity.id
_entity.type
_entity.pdbx_description
1 polymer ?
#
loop_
_entity_poly.entity_id
_entity_poly.type
_entity_poly.pdbx_seq_one_letter_code
_entity_poly.pdbx_strand_id
1 'polypeptide(L)'
;MTLFVLKQRISWRNSNGWPSELPIEICTYLWVYIAKCPPGSQFKCLQSLHPITLVDNLDSVAEFVGQRRREKLVQLFADSQEVLVKSKLLNWAESSRMYFDVPFKAVVDGYVIPKQPEQMFSPNFHTSLRRSPELLLGVNKNEAMYFLLYGLALGNGSFLHEDGTVILPEAIRLAAARRPQSPDGPLADFHRISSAQFLSEDQLVRGISQLPSFSYGLPVDTIQTTGYADPSDSRMTAEVLMHRLDTLCGELDFICPTLNFAEQVARIANSKVFLYEMQRKTLSCPFPSWTGVMHGYEIEYVFGMPHSEKFQNSFYRFNVEEKKLSDEMMRM
;
A
#
# COMPACT_ATOMS: atom_id res chain seq x y z
N MET A 1 10.60 5.61 29.99
CA MET A 1 9.62 5.31 28.94
C MET A 1 9.81 3.85 28.55
N THR A 2 8.97 2.96 29.07
CA THR A 2 9.20 1.51 29.05
C THR A 2 8.64 0.93 27.75
N LEU A 3 9.50 0.60 26.78
CA LEU A 3 9.11 -0.22 25.64
C LEU A 3 8.87 -1.66 26.13
N PHE A 4 7.61 -2.11 26.11
CA PHE A 4 7.27 -3.52 26.33
C PHE A 4 7.63 -4.32 25.08
N VAL A 5 8.64 -5.19 25.19
CA VAL A 5 8.87 -6.27 24.23
C VAL A 5 8.30 -7.54 24.86
N LEU A 6 7.15 -7.97 24.38
CA LEU A 6 6.51 -9.23 24.77
C LEU A 6 6.82 -10.31 23.73
N LYS A 7 7.41 -11.41 24.19
CA LYS A 7 7.56 -12.68 23.46
C LYS A 7 6.19 -13.14 22.96
N GLN A 8 5.97 -13.19 21.66
CA GLN A 8 4.83 -13.86 21.07
C GLN A 8 4.98 -15.38 21.14
N ARG A 9 3.90 -16.04 21.59
CA ARG A 9 3.51 -17.39 21.16
C ARG A 9 2.16 -17.22 20.46
N ILE A 10 2.11 -17.37 19.14
CA ILE A 10 0.85 -17.51 18.39
C ILE A 10 0.98 -18.77 17.52
N SER A 11 -0.01 -19.64 17.61
CA SER A 11 -0.02 -20.97 16.99
C SER A 11 -0.92 -20.96 15.74
N TRP A 12 -0.42 -21.49 14.62
CA TRP A 12 -1.23 -22.01 13.52
C TRP A 12 -0.75 -23.43 13.18
N ARG A 13 -1.69 -24.36 12.93
CA ARG A 13 -1.40 -25.76 12.57
C ARG A 13 -1.47 -25.93 11.06
N ASN A 14 -0.50 -26.66 10.50
CA ASN A 14 -0.55 -27.11 9.10
C ASN A 14 -1.37 -28.41 8.95
N SER A 15 -1.64 -28.81 7.70
CA SER A 15 -2.47 -29.96 7.26
C SER A 15 -2.07 -31.34 7.81
N ASN A 16 -0.94 -31.45 8.54
CA ASN A 16 -0.49 -32.65 9.25
C ASN A 16 -0.54 -32.53 10.79
N GLY A 17 -1.22 -31.53 11.36
CA GLY A 17 -1.54 -31.45 12.80
C GLY A 17 -0.40 -31.03 13.73
N TRP A 18 0.80 -30.71 13.23
CA TRP A 18 1.93 -30.19 14.01
C TRP A 18 2.03 -28.65 13.95
N PRO A 19 2.38 -27.98 15.06
CA PRO A 19 2.62 -26.53 15.08
C PRO A 19 3.91 -26.21 14.32
N SER A 20 3.80 -25.54 13.17
CA SER A 20 4.96 -24.94 12.50
C SER A 20 5.28 -23.62 13.19
N GLU A 21 6.42 -23.56 13.88
CA GLU A 21 6.93 -22.35 14.52
C GLU A 21 7.35 -21.32 13.47
N LEU A 22 6.54 -20.29 13.27
CA LEU A 22 6.97 -19.05 12.61
C LEU A 22 6.44 -17.82 13.37
N PRO A 23 7.19 -17.38 14.41
CA PRO A 23 7.22 -15.97 14.81
C PRO A 23 8.65 -15.47 15.18
N ILE A 24 9.73 -16.16 14.78
CA ILE A 24 11.10 -15.81 15.20
C ILE A 24 11.90 -15.08 14.11
N GLU A 25 11.67 -15.31 12.82
CA GLU A 25 12.58 -14.86 11.76
C GLU A 25 12.63 -13.35 11.53
N ILE A 26 11.51 -12.61 11.62
CA ILE A 26 11.52 -11.15 11.45
C ILE A 26 12.26 -10.47 12.63
N CYS A 27 12.05 -10.98 13.84
CA CYS A 27 12.72 -10.51 15.05
C CYS A 27 14.17 -11.00 15.17
N THR A 28 14.63 -12.00 14.43
CA THR A 28 16.07 -12.32 14.38
C THR A 28 16.79 -11.55 13.28
N TYR A 29 16.13 -11.25 12.16
CA TYR A 29 16.75 -10.54 11.02
C TYR A 29 16.90 -9.03 11.26
N LEU A 30 15.87 -8.35 11.79
CA LEU A 30 15.97 -6.93 12.18
C LEU A 30 17.15 -6.67 13.13
N TRP A 31 17.53 -7.68 13.91
CA TRP A 31 18.39 -7.54 15.07
C TRP A 31 19.88 -7.63 14.70
N VAL A 32 20.20 -8.30 13.58
CA VAL A 32 21.56 -8.43 13.06
C VAL A 32 21.95 -7.27 12.14
N TYR A 33 21.01 -6.67 11.41
CA TYR A 33 21.34 -5.73 10.32
C TYR A 33 21.07 -4.24 10.58
N ILE A 34 20.04 -3.85 11.35
CA ILE A 34 19.77 -2.42 11.63
C ILE A 34 20.93 -1.78 12.42
N ALA A 35 21.53 -2.54 13.33
CA ALA A 35 22.51 -2.00 14.29
C ALA A 35 23.67 -2.94 14.63
N LYS A 36 23.80 -4.09 13.95
CA LYS A 36 24.80 -5.12 14.26
C LYS A 36 24.74 -5.61 15.72
N CYS A 37 23.54 -5.65 16.30
CA CYS A 37 23.38 -6.07 17.69
C CYS A 37 23.60 -7.59 17.83
N PRO A 38 24.43 -8.05 18.79
CA PRO A 38 24.80 -9.45 18.88
C PRO A 38 23.66 -10.34 19.40
N PRO A 39 23.48 -11.55 18.84
CA PRO A 39 22.46 -12.50 19.28
C PRO A 39 22.44 -12.70 20.81
N GLY A 40 21.26 -12.66 21.43
CA GLY A 40 21.08 -12.83 22.88
C GLY A 40 21.17 -11.55 23.73
N SER A 41 21.56 -10.41 23.17
CA SER A 41 21.68 -9.12 23.90
C SER A 41 20.96 -7.95 23.22
N GLN A 42 20.16 -8.23 22.20
CA GLN A 42 19.80 -7.23 21.20
C GLN A 42 18.84 -6.17 21.74
N PHE A 43 17.93 -6.49 22.66
CA PHE A 43 17.06 -5.48 23.26
C PHE A 43 17.87 -4.41 24.01
N LYS A 44 18.83 -4.83 24.84
CA LYS A 44 19.71 -3.90 25.57
C LYS A 44 20.61 -3.11 24.61
N CYS A 45 21.10 -3.76 23.56
CA CYS A 45 21.86 -3.11 22.51
C CYS A 45 21.04 -2.03 21.81
N LEU A 46 19.84 -2.35 21.31
CA LEU A 46 18.93 -1.40 20.66
C LEU A 46 18.58 -0.22 21.57
N GLN A 47 18.34 -0.46 22.87
CA GLN A 47 18.10 0.59 23.86
C GLN A 47 19.30 1.51 24.11
N SER A 48 20.53 1.04 23.81
CA SER A 48 21.75 1.83 23.97
C SER A 48 22.08 2.69 22.74
N LEU A 49 21.42 2.46 21.62
CA LEU A 49 21.64 3.22 20.39
C LEU A 49 21.03 4.62 20.50
N HIS A 50 21.62 5.56 19.78
CA HIS A 50 20.99 6.85 19.56
C HIS A 50 19.71 6.63 18.71
N PRO A 51 18.57 7.27 19.03
CA PRO A 51 17.32 7.05 18.30
C PRO A 51 17.43 7.29 16.78
N ILE A 52 18.24 8.27 16.35
CA ILE A 52 18.44 8.55 14.93
C ILE A 52 19.06 7.36 14.18
N THR A 53 19.91 6.57 14.86
CA THR A 53 20.52 5.39 14.26
C THR A 53 19.48 4.35 13.86
N LEU A 54 18.38 4.25 14.61
CA LEU A 54 17.29 3.34 14.24
C LEU A 54 16.52 3.84 13.01
N VAL A 55 16.28 5.15 12.93
CA VAL A 55 15.55 5.78 11.83
C VAL A 55 16.36 5.72 10.54
N ASP A 56 17.65 6.07 10.60
CA ASP A 56 18.54 6.09 9.44
C ASP A 56 18.78 4.69 8.83
N ASN A 57 18.51 3.63 9.60
CA ASN A 57 18.70 2.24 9.17
C ASN A 57 17.37 1.50 8.90
N LEU A 58 16.24 2.21 8.81
CA LEU A 58 14.94 1.62 8.47
C LEU A 58 14.94 0.90 7.12
N ASP A 59 15.79 1.32 6.19
CA ASP A 59 15.88 0.74 4.85
C ASP A 59 16.31 -0.71 4.85
N SER A 60 17.09 -1.13 5.85
CA SER A 60 17.45 -2.54 6.02
C SER A 60 16.23 -3.43 6.32
N VAL A 61 15.16 -2.86 6.91
CA VAL A 61 13.89 -3.58 7.09
C VAL A 61 13.19 -3.77 5.75
N ALA A 62 13.14 -2.72 4.94
CA ALA A 62 12.55 -2.77 3.61
C ALA A 62 13.32 -3.77 2.71
N GLU A 63 14.66 -3.75 2.75
CA GLU A 63 15.50 -4.72 2.02
C GLU A 63 15.20 -6.17 2.38
N PHE A 64 15.04 -6.46 3.68
CA PHE A 64 14.68 -7.78 4.15
C PHE A 64 13.27 -8.20 3.68
N VAL A 65 12.28 -7.31 3.81
CA VAL A 65 10.91 -7.55 3.32
C VAL A 65 10.93 -7.81 1.80
N GLY A 66 11.67 -7.00 1.05
CA GLY A 66 11.86 -7.16 -0.39
C GLY A 66 12.53 -8.50 -0.75
N GLN A 67 13.53 -8.95 0.00
CA GLN A 67 14.15 -10.26 -0.20
C GLN A 67 13.17 -11.41 0.02
N ARG A 68 12.43 -11.41 1.13
CA ARG A 68 11.43 -12.45 1.42
C ARG A 68 10.33 -12.49 0.36
N ARG A 69 9.85 -11.31 -0.05
CA ARG A 69 8.85 -11.18 -1.10
C ARG A 69 9.36 -11.72 -2.43
N ARG A 70 10.61 -11.42 -2.80
CA ARG A 70 11.26 -11.94 -4.00
C ARG A 70 11.30 -13.47 -4.02
N GLU A 71 11.58 -14.13 -2.90
CA GLU A 71 11.53 -15.60 -2.82
C GLU A 71 10.14 -16.15 -3.15
N LYS A 72 9.07 -15.52 -2.63
CA LYS A 72 7.69 -15.86 -2.99
C LYS A 72 7.38 -15.62 -4.47
N LEU A 73 7.86 -14.50 -5.04
CA LEU A 73 7.66 -14.21 -6.47
C LEU A 73 8.36 -15.23 -7.36
N VAL A 74 9.58 -15.65 -7.00
CA VAL A 74 10.31 -16.70 -7.74
C VAL A 74 9.50 -18.00 -7.72
N GLN A 75 8.93 -18.40 -6.59
CA GLN A 75 8.06 -19.59 -6.50
C GLN A 75 6.78 -19.43 -7.33
N LEU A 76 6.14 -18.25 -7.24
CA LEU A 76 4.91 -17.94 -7.98
C LEU A 76 5.11 -18.08 -9.49
N PHE A 77 6.25 -17.61 -10.00
CA PHE A 77 6.55 -17.52 -11.43
C PHE A 77 7.47 -18.62 -11.98
N ALA A 78 7.89 -19.58 -11.14
CA ALA A 78 8.93 -20.60 -11.43
C ALA A 78 8.74 -21.39 -12.74
N ASP A 79 7.52 -21.49 -13.26
CA ASP A 79 7.20 -22.26 -14.48
C ASP A 79 7.66 -21.57 -15.78
N SER A 80 8.02 -20.28 -15.73
CA SER A 80 8.57 -19.58 -16.90
C SER A 80 10.08 -19.85 -17.01
N GLN A 81 10.54 -20.47 -18.10
CA GLN A 81 11.98 -20.71 -18.38
C GLN A 81 12.84 -19.43 -18.28
N GLU A 82 12.22 -18.24 -18.42
CA GLU A 82 12.84 -16.92 -18.18
C GLU A 82 13.27 -16.65 -16.72
N VAL A 83 12.70 -17.35 -15.72
CA VAL A 83 13.00 -17.16 -14.27
C VAL A 83 14.40 -17.60 -13.90
N LEU A 84 14.98 -18.52 -14.67
CA LEU A 84 16.30 -19.08 -14.40
C LEU A 84 17.42 -18.07 -14.68
N VAL A 85 17.15 -17.00 -15.42
CA VAL A 85 18.08 -15.88 -15.60
C VAL A 85 17.77 -14.81 -14.56
N LYS A 86 18.48 -14.89 -13.42
CA LYS A 86 18.42 -13.93 -12.28
C LYS A 86 18.32 -12.45 -12.69
N SER A 87 18.86 -12.05 -13.85
CA SER A 87 18.93 -10.66 -14.30
C SER A 87 17.69 -10.13 -15.04
N LYS A 88 16.71 -10.96 -15.41
CA LYS A 88 15.53 -10.50 -16.20
C LYS A 88 14.24 -10.37 -15.40
N LEU A 89 14.03 -11.24 -14.41
CA LEU A 89 12.76 -11.23 -13.66
C LEU A 89 12.70 -10.18 -12.55
N LEU A 90 13.82 -9.51 -12.24
CA LEU A 90 13.99 -8.91 -10.91
C LEU A 90 14.41 -7.44 -10.86
N ASN A 91 14.81 -6.75 -11.93
CA ASN A 91 15.15 -5.31 -11.79
C ASN A 91 14.00 -4.49 -11.16
N TRP A 92 12.74 -4.91 -11.34
CA TRP A 92 11.55 -4.27 -10.74
C TRP A 92 11.09 -4.91 -9.41
N ALA A 93 11.57 -6.11 -9.07
CA ALA A 93 11.34 -6.78 -7.78
C ALA A 93 12.56 -6.70 -6.83
N GLU A 94 13.65 -6.10 -7.29
CA GLU A 94 14.87 -5.77 -6.54
C GLU A 94 14.71 -4.47 -5.78
N SER A 95 13.65 -3.69 -6.04
CA SER A 95 13.28 -2.63 -5.13
C SER A 95 12.99 -3.22 -3.76
N SER A 96 13.74 -2.74 -2.78
CA SER A 96 13.47 -3.01 -1.37
C SER A 96 12.19 -2.33 -0.89
N ARG A 97 11.70 -1.29 -1.58
CA ARG A 97 10.50 -0.54 -1.18
C ARG A 97 9.32 -0.83 -2.10
N MET A 98 8.23 -1.33 -1.52
CA MET A 98 6.92 -1.38 -2.17
C MET A 98 6.35 0.04 -2.30
N TYR A 99 5.35 0.23 -3.15
CA TYR A 99 4.78 1.57 -3.40
C TYR A 99 4.24 2.24 -2.12
N PHE A 100 3.74 1.41 -1.20
CA PHE A 100 3.30 1.77 0.14
C PHE A 100 3.81 0.70 1.12
N ASP A 101 4.79 1.05 1.95
CA ASP A 101 5.30 0.16 3.00
C ASP A 101 5.49 0.91 4.31
N VAL A 102 5.10 0.25 5.41
CA VAL A 102 5.21 0.77 6.77
C VAL A 102 6.08 -0.21 7.57
N PRO A 103 7.39 0.07 7.74
CA PRO A 103 8.33 -0.88 8.35
C PRO A 103 7.96 -1.34 9.76
N PHE A 104 7.45 -0.40 10.57
CA PHE A 104 6.98 -0.67 11.92
C PHE A 104 5.48 -0.42 12.03
N LYS A 105 4.70 -1.50 11.94
CA LYS A 105 3.24 -1.48 12.04
C LYS A 105 2.75 -2.16 13.31
N ALA A 106 1.48 -1.92 13.64
CA ALA A 106 0.82 -2.57 14.77
C ALA A 106 0.85 -4.10 14.62
N VAL A 107 1.00 -4.81 15.74
CA VAL A 107 1.10 -6.27 15.79
C VAL A 107 0.03 -6.82 16.72
N VAL A 108 -0.56 -7.96 16.35
CA VAL A 108 -1.47 -8.73 17.23
C VAL A 108 -0.67 -9.26 18.43
N ASP A 109 -0.73 -8.57 19.56
CA ASP A 109 0.07 -8.85 20.75
C ASP A 109 -0.69 -9.68 21.80
N GLY A 110 -1.99 -9.91 21.59
CA GLY A 110 -2.84 -10.60 22.57
C GLY A 110 -3.28 -9.72 23.73
N TYR A 111 -2.89 -8.44 23.75
CA TYR A 111 -3.18 -7.48 24.82
C TYR A 111 -3.86 -6.22 24.28
N VAL A 112 -3.13 -5.33 23.59
CA VAL A 112 -3.72 -4.14 22.95
C VAL A 112 -4.55 -4.56 21.73
N ILE A 113 -3.99 -5.43 20.89
CA ILE A 113 -4.66 -6.04 19.73
C ILE A 113 -4.78 -7.54 20.03
N PRO A 114 -5.90 -7.97 20.63
CA PRO A 114 -6.02 -9.33 21.16
C PRO A 114 -6.11 -10.41 20.08
N LYS A 115 -6.65 -10.07 18.90
CA LYS A 115 -6.85 -10.97 17.75
C LYS A 115 -6.70 -10.20 16.44
N GLN A 116 -6.68 -10.93 15.33
CA GLN A 116 -6.79 -10.33 14.00
C GLN A 116 -8.07 -9.48 13.91
N PRO A 117 -8.02 -8.27 13.31
CA PRO A 117 -9.19 -7.38 13.20
C PRO A 117 -10.47 -8.04 12.72
N GLU A 118 -10.38 -8.92 11.72
CA GLU A 118 -11.53 -9.62 11.13
C GLU A 118 -12.22 -10.54 12.15
N GLN A 119 -11.45 -11.11 13.08
CA GLN A 119 -11.97 -11.98 14.14
C GLN A 119 -12.56 -11.17 15.30
N MET A 120 -12.27 -9.88 15.37
CA MET A 120 -12.81 -8.98 16.38
C MET A 120 -14.24 -8.53 16.05
N PHE A 121 -14.79 -8.75 14.85
CA PHE A 121 -16.21 -8.44 14.54
C PHE A 121 -17.17 -9.61 14.77
N SER A 122 -16.82 -10.56 15.63
CA SER A 122 -17.71 -11.67 15.97
C SER A 122 -18.95 -11.17 16.76
N PRO A 123 -20.10 -11.87 16.70
CA PRO A 123 -21.27 -11.53 17.52
C PRO A 123 -20.95 -11.42 19.02
N ASN A 124 -20.01 -12.23 19.53
CA ASN A 124 -19.55 -12.17 20.92
C ASN A 124 -18.77 -10.89 21.25
N PHE A 125 -18.15 -10.26 20.26
CA PHE A 125 -17.51 -8.96 20.46
C PHE A 125 -18.54 -7.84 20.46
N HIS A 126 -19.60 -7.94 19.64
CA HIS A 126 -20.66 -6.93 19.64
C HIS A 126 -21.30 -6.78 21.02
N THR A 127 -21.44 -7.89 21.77
CA THR A 127 -21.96 -7.87 23.14
C THR A 127 -20.97 -7.39 24.19
N SER A 128 -19.67 -7.35 23.88
CA SER A 128 -18.64 -6.84 24.79
C SER A 128 -18.43 -5.32 24.68
N LEU A 129 -19.00 -4.69 23.63
CA LEU A 129 -18.94 -3.25 23.45
C LEU A 129 -19.73 -2.54 24.55
N ARG A 130 -19.08 -1.56 25.18
CA ARG A 130 -19.69 -0.75 26.26
C ARG A 130 -20.83 0.14 25.75
N ARG A 131 -20.79 0.53 24.48
CA ARG A 131 -21.76 1.44 23.83
C ARG A 131 -21.86 1.06 22.36
N SER A 132 -23.03 1.31 21.76
CA SER A 132 -23.19 1.24 20.32
C SER A 132 -22.36 2.34 19.65
N PRO A 133 -21.57 2.00 18.62
CA PRO A 133 -20.70 2.96 17.96
C PRO A 133 -21.49 3.91 17.06
N GLU A 134 -21.06 5.17 17.02
CA GLU A 134 -21.47 6.18 16.04
C GLU A 134 -20.18 6.64 15.34
N LEU A 135 -20.04 6.34 14.05
CA LEU A 135 -18.82 6.57 13.28
C LEU A 135 -19.07 7.49 12.09
N LEU A 136 -18.14 8.41 11.87
CA LEU A 136 -17.95 9.10 10.61
C LEU A 136 -16.64 8.58 9.99
N LEU A 137 -16.72 8.03 8.79
CA LEU A 137 -15.59 7.52 8.03
C LEU A 137 -15.62 8.16 6.64
N GLY A 138 -14.45 8.27 6.01
CA GLY A 138 -14.40 8.71 4.64
C GLY A 138 -13.07 8.43 3.98
N VAL A 139 -13.06 8.68 2.68
CA VAL A 139 -11.93 8.46 1.79
C VAL A 139 -11.83 9.62 0.81
N ASN A 140 -10.66 9.80 0.24
CA ASN A 140 -10.43 10.69 -0.88
C ASN A 140 -10.64 9.96 -2.20
N LYS A 141 -10.99 10.69 -3.25
CA LYS A 141 -11.21 10.09 -4.57
C LYS A 141 -9.96 9.39 -5.14
N ASN A 142 -8.76 9.86 -4.80
CA ASN A 142 -7.48 9.38 -5.36
C ASN A 142 -6.50 9.00 -4.24
N GLU A 143 -6.86 7.99 -3.43
CA GLU A 143 -6.10 7.60 -2.24
C GLU A 143 -4.66 7.15 -2.53
N ALA A 144 -4.40 6.49 -3.66
CA ALA A 144 -3.07 5.95 -3.91
C ALA A 144 -2.17 6.88 -4.72
N MET A 145 -2.72 7.89 -5.38
CA MET A 145 -1.98 8.75 -6.31
C MET A 145 -0.73 9.37 -5.70
N TYR A 146 -0.82 9.90 -4.47
CA TYR A 146 0.35 10.44 -3.77
C TYR A 146 1.46 9.40 -3.64
N PHE A 147 1.13 8.19 -3.17
CA PHE A 147 2.09 7.11 -2.98
C PHE A 147 2.66 6.62 -4.30
N LEU A 148 1.87 6.57 -5.38
CA LEU A 148 2.38 6.18 -6.70
C LEU A 148 3.41 7.17 -7.25
N LEU A 149 3.22 8.47 -7.00
CA LEU A 149 4.16 9.51 -7.41
C LEU A 149 5.54 9.40 -6.72
N TYR A 150 5.62 8.81 -5.53
CA TYR A 150 6.89 8.65 -4.80
C TYR A 150 7.41 7.20 -4.77
N GLY A 151 6.50 6.23 -4.71
CA GLY A 151 6.78 4.83 -4.47
C GLY A 151 7.22 4.04 -5.71
N LEU A 152 6.95 4.54 -6.92
CA LEU A 152 7.40 3.91 -8.17
C LEU A 152 8.78 4.39 -8.64
N ALA A 153 9.42 5.32 -7.93
CA ALA A 153 10.69 5.95 -8.30
C ALA A 153 11.90 5.04 -8.03
N LEU A 154 12.25 4.17 -8.99
CA LEU A 154 13.41 3.27 -8.89
C LEU A 154 14.60 3.66 -9.77
N GLY A 155 14.65 4.91 -10.21
CA GLY A 155 15.81 5.53 -10.85
C GLY A 155 15.54 6.98 -11.22
N ASN A 156 16.52 7.87 -11.00
CA ASN A 156 16.56 9.29 -11.41
C ASN A 156 15.78 10.33 -10.56
N GLY A 157 15.40 10.01 -9.32
CA GLY A 157 15.14 11.03 -8.28
C GLY A 157 13.82 11.82 -8.36
N SER A 158 13.10 11.81 -9.49
CA SER A 158 11.71 12.28 -9.55
C SER A 158 10.89 11.51 -10.58
N PHE A 159 9.70 11.08 -10.19
CA PHE A 159 8.71 10.43 -11.06
C PHE A 159 7.77 11.45 -11.72
N LEU A 160 7.55 12.61 -11.08
CA LEU A 160 6.70 13.71 -11.56
C LEU A 160 7.55 14.97 -11.83
N HIS A 161 7.40 15.57 -13.00
CA HIS A 161 8.04 16.84 -13.36
C HIS A 161 7.17 18.05 -13.02
N GLU A 162 7.80 19.23 -12.98
CA GLU A 162 7.11 20.51 -12.74
C GLU A 162 6.04 20.83 -13.80
N ASP A 163 6.23 20.36 -15.04
CA ASP A 163 5.24 20.50 -16.13
C ASP A 163 4.08 19.50 -16.02
N GLY A 164 4.08 18.66 -14.99
CA GLY A 164 3.08 17.65 -14.70
C GLY A 164 3.21 16.35 -15.49
N THR A 165 4.28 16.20 -16.26
CA THR A 165 4.59 14.94 -16.95
C THR A 165 5.14 13.91 -15.97
N VAL A 166 4.87 12.64 -16.28
CA VAL A 166 5.31 11.49 -15.48
C VAL A 166 6.30 10.66 -16.28
N ILE A 167 7.47 10.36 -15.70
CA ILE A 167 8.39 9.37 -16.26
C ILE A 167 8.09 8.02 -15.62
N LEU A 168 7.42 7.16 -16.39
CA LEU A 168 7.15 5.80 -15.97
C LEU A 168 8.44 4.94 -16.04
N PRO A 169 8.71 4.10 -15.03
CA PRO A 169 9.70 3.05 -15.10
C PRO A 169 9.54 2.23 -16.38
N GLU A 170 10.66 1.82 -16.97
CA GLU A 170 10.68 1.14 -18.28
C GLU A 170 9.72 -0.05 -18.34
N ALA A 171 9.66 -0.87 -17.28
CA ALA A 171 8.74 -2.01 -17.22
C ALA A 171 7.27 -1.60 -17.32
N ILE A 172 6.87 -0.55 -16.58
CA ILE A 172 5.51 0.00 -16.60
C ILE A 172 5.20 0.59 -17.98
N ARG A 173 6.17 1.30 -18.58
CA ARG A 173 6.05 1.89 -19.92
C ARG A 173 5.88 0.82 -20.99
N LEU A 174 6.67 -0.26 -20.93
CA LEU A 174 6.56 -1.39 -21.86
C LEU A 174 5.22 -2.11 -21.71
N ALA A 175 4.76 -2.34 -20.48
CA ALA A 175 3.48 -2.99 -20.21
C ALA A 175 2.30 -2.15 -20.73
N ALA A 176 2.28 -0.85 -20.43
CA ALA A 176 1.24 0.06 -20.90
C ALA A 176 1.23 0.22 -22.44
N ALA A 177 2.39 0.10 -23.08
CA ALA A 177 2.53 0.17 -24.54
C ALA A 177 2.38 -1.19 -25.24
N ARG A 178 2.13 -2.28 -24.49
CA ARG A 178 2.16 -3.68 -24.95
C ARG A 178 3.38 -4.00 -25.80
N ARG A 179 4.57 -3.70 -25.26
CA ARG A 179 5.85 -4.02 -25.89
C ARG A 179 6.51 -5.21 -25.19
N PRO A 180 7.28 -6.03 -25.91
CA PRO A 180 7.96 -7.14 -25.30
C PRO A 180 9.11 -6.69 -24.39
N GLN A 181 9.38 -7.47 -23.35
CA GLN A 181 10.47 -7.19 -22.39
C GLN A 181 11.85 -7.39 -23.01
N SER A 182 11.94 -8.16 -24.10
CA SER A 182 13.13 -8.33 -24.93
C SER A 182 12.72 -8.59 -26.39
N PRO A 183 13.61 -8.43 -27.39
CA PRO A 183 13.24 -8.51 -28.81
C PRO A 183 12.40 -9.72 -29.21
N ASP A 184 12.67 -10.88 -28.61
CA ASP A 184 11.97 -12.16 -28.87
C ASP A 184 11.22 -12.70 -27.62
N GLY A 185 11.04 -11.86 -26.60
CA GLY A 185 10.40 -12.24 -25.33
C GLY A 185 8.88 -12.05 -25.34
N PRO A 186 8.18 -12.54 -24.30
CA PRO A 186 6.76 -12.26 -24.13
C PRO A 186 6.52 -10.75 -23.98
N LEU A 187 5.29 -10.35 -24.31
CA LEU A 187 4.82 -9.00 -24.06
C LEU A 187 4.92 -8.67 -22.56
N ALA A 188 5.27 -7.43 -22.23
CA ALA A 188 5.24 -6.96 -20.85
C ALA A 188 3.78 -6.79 -20.39
N ASP A 189 3.50 -7.24 -19.17
CA ASP A 189 2.19 -7.14 -18.53
C ASP A 189 2.27 -6.61 -17.10
N PHE A 190 1.09 -6.37 -16.52
CA PHE A 190 0.92 -5.92 -15.15
C PHE A 190 0.74 -7.04 -14.13
N HIS A 191 0.69 -8.33 -14.51
CA HIS A 191 0.58 -9.42 -13.52
C HIS A 191 1.84 -9.44 -12.66
N ARG A 192 2.99 -9.37 -13.31
CA ARG A 192 4.29 -9.32 -12.64
C ARG A 192 4.44 -8.04 -11.81
N ILE A 193 4.18 -6.88 -12.41
CA ILE A 193 4.34 -5.57 -11.77
C ILE A 193 3.48 -5.47 -10.50
N SER A 194 2.18 -5.78 -10.58
CA SER A 194 1.30 -5.71 -9.41
C SER A 194 1.72 -6.72 -8.33
N SER A 195 2.12 -7.92 -8.74
CA SER A 195 2.62 -8.94 -7.82
C SER A 195 3.91 -8.51 -7.11
N ALA A 196 4.77 -7.67 -7.68
CA ALA A 196 5.92 -7.15 -6.93
C ALA A 196 5.61 -5.91 -6.12
N GLN A 197 4.82 -4.98 -6.65
CA GLN A 197 4.77 -3.62 -6.12
C GLN A 197 3.53 -3.33 -5.27
N PHE A 198 2.39 -3.97 -5.55
CA PHE A 198 1.10 -3.55 -5.02
C PHE A 198 0.44 -4.61 -4.12
N LEU A 199 0.49 -5.88 -4.51
CA LEU A 199 -0.27 -6.92 -3.80
C LEU A 199 0.35 -7.27 -2.44
N SER A 200 -0.46 -7.66 -1.46
CA SER A 200 0.07 -8.20 -0.22
C SER A 200 0.63 -9.62 -0.43
N GLU A 201 1.49 -10.09 0.47
CA GLU A 201 2.11 -11.42 0.34
C GLU A 201 1.11 -12.58 0.39
N ASP A 202 -0.05 -12.40 1.03
CA ASP A 202 -1.15 -13.37 1.07
C ASP A 202 -1.93 -13.43 -0.25
N GLN A 203 -1.87 -12.38 -1.08
CA GLN A 203 -2.47 -12.32 -2.41
C GLN A 203 -1.57 -12.93 -3.50
N LEU A 204 -0.32 -13.29 -3.17
CA LEU A 204 0.66 -13.91 -4.10
C LEU A 204 0.37 -15.40 -4.33
N VAL A 205 -0.86 -15.70 -4.74
CA VAL A 205 -1.33 -17.05 -5.05
C VAL A 205 -1.39 -17.24 -6.56
N ARG A 206 -0.92 -18.41 -7.03
CA ARG A 206 -0.92 -18.76 -8.45
C ARG A 206 -2.35 -18.76 -9.01
N GLY A 207 -2.55 -18.14 -10.17
CA GLY A 207 -3.86 -17.98 -10.82
C GLY A 207 -4.74 -16.87 -10.25
N ILE A 208 -4.55 -16.47 -9.00
CA ILE A 208 -5.31 -15.40 -8.33
C ILE A 208 -4.62 -14.03 -8.47
N SER A 209 -3.30 -14.00 -8.32
CA SER A 209 -2.49 -12.76 -8.35
C SER A 209 -2.59 -11.92 -9.64
N GLN A 210 -3.09 -12.50 -10.73
CA GLN A 210 -3.34 -11.77 -11.99
C GLN A 210 -4.68 -11.02 -12.00
N LEU A 211 -5.64 -11.44 -11.17
CA LEU A 211 -7.01 -10.94 -11.19
C LEU A 211 -7.13 -9.46 -10.87
N PRO A 212 -6.36 -8.88 -9.91
CA PRO A 212 -6.43 -7.44 -9.68
C PRO A 212 -6.07 -6.67 -10.93
N SER A 213 -4.90 -6.93 -11.53
CA SER A 213 -4.48 -6.25 -12.76
C SER A 213 -5.53 -6.37 -13.88
N PHE A 214 -6.10 -7.55 -14.08
CA PHE A 214 -7.18 -7.76 -15.04
C PHE A 214 -8.45 -6.95 -14.72
N SER A 215 -8.89 -6.95 -13.46
CA SER A 215 -10.14 -6.31 -13.02
C SER A 215 -10.11 -4.78 -13.15
N TYR A 216 -8.94 -4.17 -12.98
CA TYR A 216 -8.74 -2.72 -13.19
C TYR A 216 -8.31 -2.38 -14.61
N GLY A 217 -8.44 -3.34 -15.54
CA GLY A 217 -8.14 -3.16 -16.96
C GLY A 217 -6.66 -2.90 -17.25
N LEU A 218 -5.74 -3.28 -16.38
CA LEU A 218 -4.32 -3.21 -16.71
C LEU A 218 -3.96 -4.34 -17.70
N PRO A 219 -3.10 -4.12 -18.71
CA PRO A 219 -2.72 -5.15 -19.65
C PRO A 219 -2.16 -6.40 -18.97
N VAL A 220 -2.82 -7.55 -19.13
CA VAL A 220 -2.43 -8.86 -18.60
C VAL A 220 -2.53 -9.93 -19.69
N ASP A 221 -1.54 -10.83 -19.74
CA ASP A 221 -1.59 -12.02 -20.59
C ASP A 221 -2.42 -13.13 -19.91
N THR A 222 -3.52 -13.56 -20.53
CA THR A 222 -4.53 -14.44 -19.90
C THR A 222 -4.60 -15.88 -20.44
N ILE A 223 -3.57 -16.37 -21.16
CA ILE A 223 -3.44 -17.73 -21.72
C ILE A 223 -4.29 -18.03 -22.99
N GLN A 224 -3.54 -18.24 -24.08
CA GLN A 224 -3.65 -19.09 -25.30
C GLN A 224 -4.87 -19.20 -26.23
N THR A 225 -6.11 -18.82 -25.91
CA THR A 225 -7.19 -18.87 -26.94
C THR A 225 -7.60 -17.50 -27.48
N THR A 226 -7.26 -16.40 -26.79
CA THR A 226 -7.73 -15.04 -27.16
C THR A 226 -6.69 -13.91 -27.02
N GLY A 227 -5.46 -14.16 -26.54
CA GLY A 227 -4.44 -13.10 -26.35
C GLY A 227 -4.68 -12.23 -25.11
N TYR A 228 -4.00 -11.08 -25.03
CA TYR A 228 -4.13 -10.10 -23.94
C TYR A 228 -5.59 -9.71 -23.72
N ALA A 229 -6.11 -9.91 -22.51
CA ALA A 229 -7.44 -9.44 -22.16
C ALA A 229 -7.35 -8.02 -21.60
N ASP A 230 -7.18 -7.06 -22.51
CA ASP A 230 -7.46 -5.65 -22.21
C ASP A 230 -8.87 -5.34 -22.72
N PRO A 231 -9.77 -4.78 -21.89
CA PRO A 231 -11.06 -4.29 -22.38
C PRO A 231 -10.94 -3.17 -23.45
N SER A 232 -9.74 -2.64 -23.71
CA SER A 232 -9.44 -1.66 -24.76
C SER A 232 -8.22 -2.08 -25.59
N ASP A 233 -8.30 -2.25 -26.91
CA ASP A 233 -7.13 -2.59 -27.76
C ASP A 233 -6.12 -1.43 -27.95
N SER A 234 -6.22 -0.38 -27.14
CA SER A 234 -5.49 0.87 -27.29
C SER A 234 -4.33 1.01 -26.29
N ARG A 235 -3.19 1.50 -26.77
CA ARG A 235 -2.08 1.96 -25.92
C ARG A 235 -2.59 2.99 -24.92
N MET A 236 -2.19 2.86 -23.65
CA MET A 236 -2.58 3.81 -22.60
C MET A 236 -1.60 4.98 -22.52
N THR A 237 -2.14 6.18 -22.31
CA THR A 237 -1.32 7.33 -21.91
C THR A 237 -0.84 7.13 -20.47
N ALA A 238 0.23 7.84 -20.09
CA ALA A 238 0.73 7.79 -18.72
C ALA A 238 -0.34 8.19 -17.69
N GLU A 239 -1.12 9.22 -17.98
CA GLU A 239 -2.21 9.69 -17.12
C GLU A 239 -3.31 8.62 -16.94
N VAL A 240 -3.80 8.02 -18.02
CA VAL A 240 -4.81 6.94 -17.94
C VAL A 240 -4.30 5.76 -17.14
N LEU A 241 -3.02 5.41 -17.33
CA LEU A 241 -2.38 4.35 -16.57
C LEU A 241 -2.30 4.69 -15.09
N MET A 242 -1.86 5.90 -14.75
CA MET A 242 -1.76 6.36 -13.35
C MET A 242 -3.12 6.34 -12.66
N HIS A 243 -4.19 6.72 -13.35
CA HIS A 243 -5.54 6.61 -12.81
C HIS A 243 -5.96 5.16 -12.53
N ARG A 244 -5.67 4.21 -13.42
CA ARG A 244 -5.98 2.78 -13.19
C ARG A 244 -5.18 2.23 -12.01
N LEU A 245 -3.90 2.62 -11.91
CA LEU A 245 -3.06 2.24 -10.77
C LEU A 245 -3.57 2.85 -9.46
N ASP A 246 -3.99 4.11 -9.48
CA ASP A 246 -4.59 4.79 -8.32
C ASP A 246 -5.87 4.09 -7.85
N THR A 247 -6.76 3.71 -8.78
CA THR A 247 -7.96 2.94 -8.42
C THR A 247 -7.60 1.58 -7.82
N LEU A 248 -6.73 0.79 -8.48
CA LEU A 248 -6.29 -0.51 -7.97
C LEU A 248 -5.70 -0.41 -6.56
N CYS A 249 -4.73 0.48 -6.38
CA CYS A 249 -3.98 0.60 -5.13
C CYS A 249 -4.82 1.27 -4.03
N GLY A 250 -5.60 2.30 -4.41
CA GLY A 250 -6.49 3.01 -3.51
C GLY A 250 -7.57 2.10 -2.95
N GLU A 251 -8.17 1.25 -3.79
CA GLU A 251 -9.14 0.26 -3.35
C GLU A 251 -8.52 -0.83 -2.48
N LEU A 252 -7.34 -1.34 -2.83
CA LEU A 252 -6.67 -2.38 -2.04
C LEU A 252 -6.31 -1.90 -0.63
N ASP A 253 -5.69 -0.74 -0.49
CA ASP A 253 -5.04 -0.34 0.76
C ASP A 253 -5.84 0.65 1.60
N PHE A 254 -6.80 1.38 1.02
CA PHE A 254 -7.53 2.45 1.71
C PHE A 254 -9.05 2.30 1.65
N ILE A 255 -9.62 2.24 0.44
CA ILE A 255 -11.08 2.34 0.25
C ILE A 255 -11.79 1.06 0.70
N CYS A 256 -11.44 -0.11 0.15
CA CYS A 256 -12.11 -1.37 0.51
C CYS A 256 -11.95 -1.72 2.01
N PRO A 257 -10.76 -1.58 2.63
CA PRO A 257 -10.63 -1.75 4.08
C PRO A 257 -11.55 -0.83 4.88
N THR A 258 -11.66 0.45 4.49
CA THR A 258 -12.54 1.42 5.16
C THR A 258 -14.01 1.05 5.02
N LEU A 259 -14.45 0.68 3.81
CA LEU A 259 -15.83 0.26 3.56
C LEU A 259 -16.17 -1.06 4.26
N ASN A 260 -15.25 -2.03 4.27
CA ASN A 260 -15.42 -3.28 5.01
C ASN A 260 -15.57 -3.01 6.51
N PHE A 261 -14.71 -2.16 7.09
CA PHE A 261 -14.83 -1.76 8.50
C PHE A 261 -16.18 -1.08 8.79
N ALA A 262 -16.59 -0.14 7.93
CA ALA A 262 -17.89 0.52 8.01
C ALA A 262 -19.05 -0.48 7.99
N GLU A 263 -19.02 -1.45 7.08
CA GLU A 263 -20.04 -2.49 6.98
C GLU A 263 -20.10 -3.37 8.24
N GLN A 264 -18.95 -3.79 8.77
CA GLN A 264 -18.90 -4.61 9.98
C GLN A 264 -19.49 -3.85 11.18
N VAL A 265 -19.18 -2.55 11.30
CA VAL A 265 -19.74 -1.72 12.38
C VAL A 265 -21.23 -1.49 12.20
N ALA A 266 -21.71 -1.25 10.97
CA ALA A 266 -23.13 -1.04 10.69
C ALA A 266 -24.01 -2.26 11.05
N ARG A 267 -23.43 -3.46 11.12
CA ARG A 267 -24.12 -4.69 11.56
C ARG A 267 -24.30 -4.77 13.08
N ILE A 268 -23.67 -3.89 13.85
CA ILE A 268 -23.80 -3.82 15.31
C ILE A 268 -25.11 -3.15 15.67
N ALA A 269 -25.87 -3.74 16.60
CA ALA A 269 -27.16 -3.22 17.02
C ALA A 269 -27.08 -1.77 17.53
N ASN A 270 -27.98 -0.93 17.03
CA ASN A 270 -28.08 0.50 17.33
C ASN A 270 -26.82 1.32 16.97
N SER A 271 -25.94 0.79 16.11
CA SER A 271 -24.83 1.58 15.57
C SER A 271 -25.30 2.57 14.51
N LYS A 272 -24.49 3.59 14.27
CA LYS A 272 -24.68 4.53 13.16
C LYS A 272 -23.36 4.72 12.44
N VAL A 273 -23.41 4.68 11.11
CA VAL A 273 -22.22 4.85 10.27
C VAL A 273 -22.55 5.87 9.19
N PHE A 274 -21.75 6.92 9.13
CA PHE A 274 -21.80 7.96 8.11
C PHE A 274 -20.55 7.84 7.25
N LEU A 275 -20.74 7.87 5.93
CA LEU A 275 -19.66 7.78 4.94
C LEU A 275 -19.59 9.07 4.13
N TYR A 276 -18.37 9.53 3.85
CA TYR A 276 -18.13 10.59 2.87
C TYR A 276 -17.02 10.20 1.89
N GLU A 277 -17.05 10.80 0.71
CA GLU A 277 -15.96 10.76 -0.25
C GLU A 277 -15.57 12.20 -0.62
N MET A 278 -14.31 12.57 -0.39
CA MET A 278 -13.81 13.88 -0.78
C MET A 278 -13.44 13.87 -2.26
N GLN A 279 -14.24 14.58 -3.07
CA GLN A 279 -14.07 14.63 -4.53
C GLN A 279 -13.44 15.94 -5.04
N ARG A 280 -13.34 16.97 -4.19
CA ARG A 280 -12.91 18.30 -4.63
C ARG A 280 -11.42 18.52 -4.40
N LYS A 281 -10.68 18.70 -5.49
CA LYS A 281 -9.27 19.10 -5.43
C LYS A 281 -9.15 20.61 -5.18
N THR A 282 -8.29 21.01 -4.25
CA THR A 282 -7.92 22.41 -4.05
C THR A 282 -7.33 23.00 -5.33
N LEU A 283 -7.91 24.09 -5.84
CA LEU A 283 -7.55 24.62 -7.15
C LEU A 283 -6.10 25.11 -7.26
N SER A 284 -5.56 25.69 -6.19
CA SER A 284 -4.17 26.16 -6.14
C SER A 284 -3.18 25.16 -5.54
N CYS A 285 -3.60 23.90 -5.34
CA CYS A 285 -2.65 22.84 -5.04
C CYS A 285 -1.63 22.72 -6.19
N PRO A 286 -0.31 22.69 -5.91
CA PRO A 286 0.73 22.76 -6.93
C PRO A 286 0.82 21.51 -7.82
N PHE A 287 0.19 20.41 -7.41
CA PHE A 287 0.15 19.20 -8.23
C PHE A 287 -0.72 19.40 -9.48
N PRO A 288 -0.38 18.77 -10.62
CA PRO A 288 -1.19 18.83 -11.85
C PRO A 288 -2.65 18.44 -11.64
N SER A 289 -3.59 19.06 -12.35
CA SER A 289 -5.03 18.83 -12.14
C SER A 289 -5.44 17.35 -12.20
N TRP A 290 -4.78 16.56 -13.05
CA TRP A 290 -5.05 15.13 -13.21
C TRP A 290 -4.75 14.30 -11.95
N THR A 291 -3.93 14.78 -11.00
CA THR A 291 -3.66 14.01 -9.76
C THR A 291 -4.89 13.88 -8.85
N GLY A 292 -5.93 14.68 -9.09
CA GLY A 292 -7.17 14.63 -8.31
C GLY A 292 -6.97 14.94 -6.82
N VAL A 293 -7.83 14.36 -5.97
CA VAL A 293 -7.80 14.54 -4.50
C VAL A 293 -6.99 13.42 -3.89
N MET A 294 -5.72 13.70 -3.61
CA MET A 294 -4.81 12.69 -3.08
C MET A 294 -5.03 12.44 -1.59
N HIS A 295 -4.50 11.33 -1.08
CA HIS A 295 -4.51 10.98 0.35
C HIS A 295 -4.14 12.15 1.27
N GLY A 296 -4.96 12.41 2.29
CA GLY A 296 -4.72 13.41 3.34
C GLY A 296 -5.04 14.87 2.96
N TYR A 297 -5.49 15.17 1.74
CA TYR A 297 -5.82 16.55 1.34
C TYR A 297 -7.14 17.07 1.93
N GLU A 298 -8.02 16.19 2.40
CA GLU A 298 -9.23 16.54 3.16
C GLU A 298 -8.92 17.10 4.55
N ILE A 299 -7.78 16.72 5.14
CA ILE A 299 -7.30 17.20 6.45
C ILE A 299 -7.28 18.73 6.49
N GLU A 300 -6.89 19.36 5.39
CA GLU A 300 -6.83 20.82 5.26
C GLU A 300 -8.19 21.48 5.54
N TYR A 301 -9.26 20.88 5.02
CA TYR A 301 -10.62 21.40 5.17
C TYR A 301 -11.20 21.08 6.54
N VAL A 302 -10.94 19.88 7.06
CA VAL A 302 -11.38 19.46 8.41
C VAL A 302 -10.77 20.36 9.49
N PHE A 303 -9.51 20.80 9.32
CA PHE A 303 -8.81 21.63 10.30
C PHE A 303 -8.85 23.14 9.99
N GLY A 304 -9.64 23.58 9.01
CA GLY A 304 -9.83 25.01 8.77
C GLY A 304 -8.63 25.71 8.11
N MET A 305 -7.76 25.00 7.37
CA MET A 305 -6.64 25.61 6.65
C MET A 305 -7.07 26.70 5.66
N PRO A 306 -8.26 26.64 5.02
CA PRO A 306 -8.79 27.77 4.24
C PRO A 306 -8.97 29.08 5.02
N HIS A 307 -9.01 29.03 6.36
CA HIS A 307 -9.07 30.20 7.26
C HIS A 307 -7.73 30.56 7.89
N SER A 308 -6.68 29.75 7.68
CA SER A 308 -5.35 29.98 8.21
C SER A 308 -4.51 30.86 7.28
N GLU A 309 -4.25 32.10 7.67
CA GLU A 309 -3.34 32.99 6.93
C GLU A 309 -1.91 32.42 6.89
N LYS A 310 -1.45 31.83 8.00
CA LYS A 310 -0.11 31.23 8.10
C LYS A 310 0.08 30.11 7.06
N PHE A 311 -0.93 29.25 6.93
CA PHE A 311 -0.90 28.16 5.95
C PHE A 311 -0.89 28.75 4.53
N GLN A 312 -1.82 29.64 4.22
CA GLN A 312 -1.96 30.22 2.88
C GLN A 312 -0.76 31.04 2.43
N ASN A 313 -0.02 31.63 3.37
CA ASN A 313 1.23 32.35 3.09
C ASN A 313 2.42 31.42 2.85
N SER A 314 2.40 30.20 3.39
CA SER A 314 3.52 29.25 3.30
C SER A 314 3.36 28.20 2.20
N PHE A 315 2.11 27.88 1.83
CA PHE A 315 1.78 26.79 0.91
C PHE A 315 0.98 27.32 -0.30
N TYR A 316 -0.35 27.22 -0.26
CA TYR A 316 -1.24 27.70 -1.32
C TYR A 316 -2.54 28.25 -0.76
N ARG A 317 -3.26 29.00 -1.59
CA ARG A 317 -4.47 29.74 -1.21
C ARG A 317 -5.72 28.88 -1.32
N PHE A 318 -6.85 29.43 -0.86
CA PHE A 318 -8.16 28.84 -1.03
C PHE A 318 -9.17 29.89 -1.49
N ASN A 319 -10.06 29.50 -2.37
CA ASN A 319 -11.14 30.35 -2.87
C ASN A 319 -12.34 30.38 -1.89
N VAL A 320 -13.34 31.20 -2.19
CA VAL A 320 -14.52 31.39 -1.34
C VAL A 320 -15.33 30.10 -1.16
N GLU A 321 -15.46 29.30 -2.21
CA GLU A 321 -16.19 28.03 -2.16
C GLU A 321 -15.44 26.97 -1.34
N GLU A 322 -14.10 26.99 -1.37
CA GLU A 322 -13.26 26.10 -0.56
C GLU A 322 -13.30 26.48 0.93
N LYS A 323 -13.38 27.77 1.26
CA LYS A 323 -13.64 28.24 2.63
C LYS A 323 -15.01 27.78 3.12
N LYS A 324 -16.04 27.94 2.29
CA LYS A 324 -17.40 27.47 2.62
C LYS A 324 -17.43 25.95 2.83
N LEU A 325 -16.74 25.17 1.99
CA LEU A 325 -16.63 23.72 2.18
C LEU A 325 -15.97 23.39 3.54
N SER A 326 -14.92 24.10 3.91
CA SER A 326 -14.27 23.93 5.22
C SER A 326 -15.20 24.29 6.38
N ASP A 327 -15.97 25.39 6.27
CA ASP A 327 -16.99 25.75 7.25
C ASP A 327 -18.06 24.64 7.40
N GLU A 328 -18.46 24.00 6.31
CA GLU A 328 -19.41 22.88 6.32
C GLU A 328 -18.80 21.65 6.98
N MET A 329 -17.57 21.26 6.62
CA MET A 329 -16.86 20.10 7.19
C MET A 329 -16.55 20.25 8.67
N MET A 330 -16.18 21.45 9.13
CA MET A 330 -15.92 21.71 10.56
C MET A 330 -17.19 21.69 11.44
N ARG A 331 -18.38 21.75 10.83
CA ARG A 331 -19.67 21.72 11.54
C ARG A 331 -20.30 20.33 11.59
N MET A 332 -19.81 19.39 10.78
CA MET A 332 -20.19 17.97 10.83
C MET A 332 -19.75 17.38 12.17
#